data_AF-A0A2N9Y4H2-F1
#
_entry.id   AF-A0A2N9Y4H2-F1
#
_cell.length_a   1.000
_cell.length_b   1.000
_cell.length_c   1.000
_cell.angle_alpha   90.00
_cell.angle_beta   90.00
_cell.angle_gamma   90.00
#
_symmetry.space_group_name_H-M   'P 1'
#
loop_
_entity.id
_entity.type
_entity.pdbx_description
1 polymer ?
#
loop_
_entity_poly.entity_id
_entity_poly.type
_entity_poly.pdbx_seq_one_letter_code
_entity_poly.pdbx_strand_id
1 'polypeptide(L)'
;MVGRHVMGGLACLLAWSAAMLALYPFAVHHPYWICIQVVLIGMSGAVGTLLQIRLMDVAKEVQTLAAALNHSAFNAANALVPYLGGLTIAAGWGWTSTAWVGVALAIIGLIVWWFTVKDEQRTAAANLQ
;
A
#
# COMPACT_ATOMS: atom_id res chain seq x y z
N MET A 1 -8.57 15.96 -14.34
CA MET A 1 -9.10 14.59 -14.54
C MET A 1 -8.15 13.48 -14.05
N VAL A 2 -6.83 13.62 -14.18
CA VAL A 2 -5.84 12.57 -13.81
C VAL A 2 -5.88 12.19 -12.32
N GLY A 3 -5.93 13.16 -11.40
CA GLY A 3 -5.88 12.89 -9.95
C GLY A 3 -6.99 11.97 -9.41
N ARG A 4 -8.20 12.01 -9.98
CA ARG A 4 -9.31 11.15 -9.52
C ARG A 4 -9.10 9.68 -9.88
N HIS A 5 -8.56 9.40 -11.07
CA HIS A 5 -8.26 8.03 -11.48
C HIS A 5 -7.05 7.46 -10.73
N VAL A 6 -6.04 8.29 -10.46
CA VAL A 6 -4.87 7.89 -9.65
C VAL A 6 -5.27 7.55 -8.22
N MET A 7 -6.09 8.38 -7.56
CA MET A 7 -6.56 8.11 -6.20
C MET A 7 -7.47 6.88 -6.13
N GLY A 8 -8.35 6.68 -7.11
CA GLY A 8 -9.14 5.44 -7.22
C GLY A 8 -8.26 4.21 -7.44
N GLY A 9 -7.25 4.31 -8.30
CA GLY A 9 -6.27 3.24 -8.54
C GLY A 9 -5.48 2.86 -7.29
N LEU A 10 -5.08 3.85 -6.47
CA LEU A 10 -4.42 3.61 -5.19
C LEU A 10 -5.30 2.82 -4.22
N ALA A 11 -6.58 3.19 -4.08
CA ALA A 11 -7.51 2.43 -3.24
C ALA A 11 -7.71 0.99 -3.75
N CYS A 12 -7.89 0.82 -5.06
CA CYS A 12 -8.04 -0.51 -5.66
C CYS A 12 -6.81 -1.38 -5.40
N LEU A 13 -5.60 -0.84 -5.57
CA LEU A 13 -4.38 -1.59 -5.32
C LEU A 13 -4.17 -1.88 -3.84
N LEU A 14 -4.46 -0.94 -2.93
CA LEU A 14 -4.37 -1.21 -1.48
C LEU A 14 -5.35 -2.29 -1.04
N ALA A 15 -6.58 -2.25 -1.54
CA ALA A 15 -7.58 -3.30 -1.29
C ALA A 15 -7.16 -4.65 -1.90
N TRP A 16 -6.60 -4.63 -3.11
CA TRP A 16 -6.02 -5.81 -3.76
C TRP A 16 -4.89 -6.42 -2.92
N SER A 17 -3.94 -5.61 -2.46
CA SER A 17 -2.85 -6.05 -1.57
C SER A 17 -3.38 -6.72 -0.33
N ALA A 18 -4.34 -6.07 0.36
CA ALA A 18 -4.94 -6.63 1.57
C ALA A 18 -5.62 -7.98 1.29
N ALA A 19 -6.38 -8.08 0.20
CA ALA A 19 -7.05 -9.33 -0.19
C ALA A 19 -6.04 -10.44 -0.52
N MET A 20 -5.03 -10.17 -1.34
CA MET A 20 -4.05 -11.18 -1.75
C MET A 20 -3.16 -11.62 -0.59
N LEU A 21 -2.80 -10.71 0.33
CA LEU A 21 -2.07 -11.06 1.53
C LEU A 21 -2.95 -11.86 2.51
N ALA A 22 -4.24 -11.57 2.62
CA ALA A 22 -5.15 -12.35 3.46
C ALA A 22 -5.39 -13.77 2.93
N LEU A 23 -5.31 -13.97 1.61
CA LEU A 23 -5.46 -15.28 0.97
C LEU A 23 -4.18 -16.14 1.05
N TYR A 24 -3.02 -15.52 1.24
CA TYR A 24 -1.73 -16.21 1.26
C TYR A 24 -1.65 -17.38 2.26
N PRO A 25 -2.07 -17.25 3.54
CA PRO A 25 -1.97 -18.35 4.51
C PRO A 25 -2.70 -19.63 4.07
N PHE A 26 -3.72 -19.51 3.22
CA PHE A 26 -4.48 -20.64 2.70
C PHE A 26 -3.82 -21.23 1.44
N ALA A 27 -3.32 -20.37 0.54
CA ALA A 27 -2.70 -20.78 -0.71
C ALA A 27 -1.35 -21.49 -0.52
N VAL A 28 -0.65 -21.15 0.57
CA VAL A 28 0.74 -21.55 0.78
C VAL A 28 0.96 -23.06 0.96
N HIS A 29 -0.09 -23.78 1.34
CA HIS A 29 -0.03 -25.24 1.55
C HIS A 29 -0.10 -26.05 0.25
N HIS A 30 -0.33 -25.42 -0.90
CA HIS A 30 -0.45 -26.10 -2.18
C HIS A 30 0.46 -25.46 -3.25
N PRO A 31 1.40 -26.21 -3.85
CA PRO A 31 2.46 -25.66 -4.70
C PRO A 31 1.94 -24.93 -5.94
N TYR A 32 0.84 -25.41 -6.52
CA TYR A 32 0.21 -24.71 -7.66
C TYR A 32 -0.41 -23.36 -7.27
N TRP A 33 -1.10 -23.30 -6.13
CA TRP A 33 -1.81 -22.10 -5.68
C TRP A 33 -0.85 -21.02 -5.21
N ILE A 34 0.24 -21.41 -4.53
CA ILE A 34 1.25 -20.43 -4.09
C ILE A 34 1.96 -19.76 -5.27
N CYS A 35 2.23 -20.48 -6.37
CA CYS A 35 2.83 -19.88 -7.57
C CYS A 35 1.93 -18.77 -8.14
N ILE A 36 0.63 -19.03 -8.28
CA ILE A 36 -0.34 -18.03 -8.73
C ILE A 36 -0.41 -16.88 -7.72
N GLN A 37 -0.49 -17.19 -6.42
CA GLN A 37 -0.64 -16.19 -5.38
C GLN A 37 0.55 -15.23 -5.30
N VAL A 38 1.78 -15.72 -5.47
CA VAL A 38 2.99 -14.88 -5.48
C VAL A 38 2.96 -13.89 -6.64
N VAL A 39 2.49 -14.30 -7.83
CA VAL A 39 2.33 -13.39 -8.97
C VAL A 39 1.28 -12.32 -8.67
N LEU A 40 0.14 -12.71 -8.11
CA LEU A 40 -0.95 -11.79 -7.76
C LEU A 40 -0.55 -10.79 -6.66
N ILE A 41 0.23 -11.23 -5.67
CA ILE A 41 0.85 -10.34 -4.68
C ILE A 41 1.85 -9.43 -5.37
N GLY A 42 2.68 -9.92 -6.30
CA GLY A 42 3.63 -9.09 -7.04
C GLY A 42 2.98 -7.92 -7.79
N MET A 43 1.74 -8.09 -8.28
CA MET A 43 0.99 -7.02 -8.94
C MET A 43 0.69 -5.82 -8.03
N SER A 44 0.70 -5.99 -6.70
CA SER A 44 0.54 -4.85 -5.79
C SER A 44 1.72 -3.88 -5.78
N GLY A 45 2.87 -4.24 -6.37
CA GLY A 45 4.04 -3.36 -6.47
C GLY A 45 3.76 -2.03 -7.20
N ALA A 46 2.70 -1.98 -8.01
CA ALA A 46 2.28 -0.77 -8.73
C ALA A 46 1.87 0.41 -7.82
N VAL A 47 1.60 0.16 -6.53
CA VAL A 47 1.28 1.23 -5.55
C VAL A 47 2.36 2.30 -5.54
N GLY A 48 3.65 1.93 -5.63
CA GLY A 48 4.74 2.89 -5.59
C GLY A 48 4.80 3.83 -6.77
N THR A 49 4.50 3.32 -7.97
CA THR A 49 4.43 4.13 -9.18
C THR A 49 3.26 5.11 -9.12
N LEU A 50 2.08 4.68 -8.65
CA LEU A 50 0.92 5.56 -8.51
C LEU A 50 1.12 6.64 -7.44
N LEU A 51 1.74 6.30 -6.31
CA LEU A 51 2.12 7.28 -5.29
C LEU A 51 3.11 8.29 -5.84
N GLN A 52 4.12 7.84 -6.58
CA GLN A 52 5.09 8.71 -7.24
C GLN A 52 4.40 9.72 -8.18
N ILE A 53 3.51 9.25 -9.05
CA ILE A 53 2.74 10.11 -9.96
C ILE A 53 1.92 11.13 -9.16
N ARG A 54 1.21 10.68 -8.11
CA ARG A 54 0.39 11.57 -7.29
C ARG A 54 1.22 12.64 -6.57
N LEU A 55 2.35 12.26 -6.02
CA LEU A 55 3.26 13.19 -5.32
C LEU A 55 3.84 14.22 -6.28
N MET A 56 4.21 13.80 -7.50
CA MET A 56 4.72 14.71 -8.53
C MET A 56 3.66 15.72 -8.99
N ASP A 57 2.40 15.30 -9.09
CA ASP A 57 1.27 16.19 -9.41
C ASP A 57 1.03 17.24 -8.31
N VAL A 58 1.20 16.87 -7.04
CA VAL A 58 0.95 17.74 -5.88
C VAL A 58 2.12 18.69 -5.61
N ALA A 59 3.36 18.23 -5.79
CA ALA A 59 4.56 18.98 -5.39
C ALA A 59 4.95 20.14 -6.33
N LYS A 60 4.35 20.23 -7.53
CA LYS A 60 4.56 21.30 -8.52
C LYS A 60 6.04 21.65 -8.77
N GLU A 61 6.60 22.65 -8.10
CA GLU A 61 7.98 23.10 -8.31
C GLU A 61 9.03 22.27 -7.55
N VAL A 62 8.60 21.41 -6.61
CA VAL A 62 9.50 20.67 -5.71
C VAL A 62 9.47 19.16 -5.98
N GLN A 63 9.39 18.76 -7.26
CA GLN A 63 9.24 17.35 -7.67
C GLN A 63 10.40 16.45 -7.26
N THR A 64 11.64 16.97 -7.27
CA THR A 64 12.83 16.24 -6.83
C THR A 64 12.74 15.87 -5.35
N LEU A 65 12.27 16.78 -4.50
CA LEU A 65 12.03 16.49 -3.09
C LEU A 65 10.91 15.45 -2.92
N ALA A 66 9.83 15.58 -3.69
CA ALA A 66 8.71 14.63 -3.65
C ALA A 66 9.13 13.21 -4.04
N ALA A 67 9.97 13.08 -5.08
CA ALA A 67 10.54 11.80 -5.47
C ALA A 67 11.46 11.22 -4.38
N ALA A 68 12.36 12.03 -3.83
CA ALA A 68 13.26 11.60 -2.76
C ALA A 68 12.49 11.14 -1.51
N LEU A 69 11.42 11.83 -1.14
CA LEU A 69 10.52 11.44 -0.05
C LEU A 69 9.82 10.11 -0.32
N ASN A 70 9.33 9.89 -1.54
CA ASN A 70 8.71 8.62 -1.91
C ASN A 70 9.71 7.45 -1.78
N HIS A 71 10.92 7.60 -2.31
CA HIS A 71 11.99 6.60 -2.16
C HIS A 71 12.36 6.36 -0.69
N SER A 72 12.46 7.41 0.12
CA SER A 72 12.74 7.30 1.56
C SER A 72 11.63 6.53 2.28
N ALA A 73 10.35 6.82 1.99
CA ALA A 73 9.22 6.09 2.54
C ALA A 73 9.23 4.61 2.14
N PHE A 74 9.58 4.29 0.88
CA PHE A 74 9.77 2.91 0.43
C PHE A 74 10.88 2.20 1.17
N ASN A 75 12.01 2.85 1.40
CA ASN A 75 13.11 2.28 2.17
C ASN A 75 12.70 2.02 3.63
N ALA A 76 11.98 2.95 4.25
CA ALA A 76 11.42 2.76 5.59
C ALA A 76 10.45 1.57 5.63
N ALA A 77 9.56 1.44 4.65
CA ALA A 77 8.63 0.31 4.54
C ALA A 77 9.36 -1.03 4.36
N ASN A 78 10.41 -1.08 3.53
CA ASN A 78 11.24 -2.26 3.32
C ASN A 78 11.96 -2.73 4.59
N ALA A 79 12.24 -1.82 5.52
CA ALA A 79 12.77 -2.18 6.84
C ALA A 79 11.65 -2.56 7.82
N LEU A 80 10.54 -1.82 7.82
CA LEU A 80 9.46 -1.96 8.80
C LEU A 80 8.70 -3.29 8.65
N VAL A 81 8.35 -3.68 7.42
CA VAL A 81 7.53 -4.90 7.18
C VAL A 81 8.26 -6.17 7.65
N PRO A 82 9.54 -6.43 7.26
CA PRO A 82 10.26 -7.59 7.74
C PRO A 82 10.56 -7.54 9.24
N TYR A 83 10.79 -6.35 9.80
CA TYR A 83 10.96 -6.19 11.24
C TYR A 83 9.70 -6.65 12.00
N LEU A 84 8.53 -6.12 11.64
CA LEU A 84 7.26 -6.51 12.27
C LEU A 84 6.91 -7.98 12.02
N GLY A 85 7.13 -8.49 10.80
CA GLY A 85 6.93 -9.91 10.50
C GLY A 85 7.90 -10.82 11.26
N GLY A 86 9.14 -10.38 11.48
CA GLY A 86 10.11 -11.08 12.31
C GLY A 86 9.65 -11.17 13.76
N LEU A 87 9.05 -10.10 14.31
CA LEU A 87 8.49 -10.11 15.65
C LEU A 87 7.33 -11.11 15.80
N THR A 88 6.44 -11.23 14.81
CA THR A 88 5.35 -12.21 14.87
C THR A 88 5.85 -13.65 14.76
N ILE A 89 6.87 -13.89 13.95
CA ILE A 89 7.54 -15.20 13.89
C ILE A 89 8.22 -15.52 15.22
N ALA A 90 8.97 -14.56 15.79
CA ALA A 90 9.65 -14.72 17.07
C ALA A 90 8.67 -14.94 18.24
N ALA A 91 7.45 -14.41 18.16
CA ALA A 91 6.36 -14.66 19.09
C ALA A 91 5.71 -16.06 18.95
N GLY A 92 6.16 -16.88 17.99
CA GLY A 92 5.69 -18.26 17.80
C GLY A 92 4.43 -18.40 16.94
N TRP A 93 3.99 -17.35 16.26
CA TRP A 93 2.75 -17.39 15.45
C TRP A 93 2.91 -18.11 14.10
N GLY A 94 4.09 -18.64 13.82
CA GLY A 94 4.42 -19.32 12.57
C GLY A 94 4.78 -18.38 11.43
N TRP A 95 5.33 -18.93 10.36
CA TRP A 95 5.90 -18.18 9.24
C TRP A 95 4.84 -17.49 8.36
N THR A 96 3.61 -18.03 8.33
CA THR A 96 2.47 -17.42 7.62
C THR A 96 1.93 -16.16 8.30
N SER A 97 2.30 -15.91 9.56
CA SER A 97 1.89 -14.72 10.32
C SER A 97 2.32 -13.40 9.66
N THR A 98 3.40 -13.43 8.91
CA THR A 98 3.93 -12.29 8.14
C THR A 98 2.91 -11.71 7.16
N ALA A 99 2.02 -12.55 6.63
CA ALA A 99 0.97 -12.10 5.73
C ALA A 99 -0.07 -11.22 6.44
N TRP A 100 -0.42 -11.55 7.68
CA TRP A 100 -1.34 -10.74 8.49
C TRP A 100 -0.77 -9.38 8.86
N VAL A 101 0.55 -9.28 9.07
CA VAL A 101 1.24 -7.99 9.21
C VAL A 101 1.06 -7.15 7.94
N GLY A 102 1.26 -7.77 6.78
CA GLY A 102 1.02 -7.11 5.49
C GLY A 102 -0.43 -6.65 5.31
N VAL A 103 -1.42 -7.48 5.69
CA VAL A 103 -2.85 -7.11 5.67
C VAL A 103 -3.10 -5.89 6.56
N ALA A 104 -2.60 -5.90 7.80
CA ALA A 104 -2.77 -4.79 8.73
C ALA A 104 -2.19 -3.48 8.17
N LEU A 105 -0.99 -3.53 7.61
CA LEU A 105 -0.34 -2.35 7.00
C LEU A 105 -1.08 -1.87 5.75
N ALA A 106 -1.59 -2.76 4.91
CA ALA A 106 -2.41 -2.39 3.75
C ALA A 106 -3.72 -1.70 4.18
N ILE A 107 -4.37 -2.19 5.24
CA ILE A 107 -5.56 -1.56 5.82
C ILE A 107 -5.22 -0.18 6.39
N ILE A 108 -4.11 -0.03 7.12
CA ILE A 108 -3.65 1.28 7.61
C ILE A 108 -3.45 2.25 6.44
N GLY A 109 -2.81 1.80 5.35
CA GLY A 109 -2.66 2.59 4.13
C GLY A 109 -4.01 3.02 3.53
N LEU A 110 -5.00 2.12 3.51
CA LEU A 110 -6.35 2.42 3.00
C LEU A 110 -7.09 3.43 3.89
N ILE A 111 -6.91 3.36 5.21
CA ILE A 111 -7.46 4.32 6.17
C ILE A 111 -6.84 5.71 5.93
N VAL A 112 -5.52 5.78 5.79
CA VAL A 112 -4.82 7.04 5.48
C VAL A 112 -5.33 7.63 4.16
N TRP A 113 -5.42 6.81 3.11
CA TRP A 113 -5.98 7.22 1.82
C TRP A 113 -7.40 7.80 1.96
N TRP A 114 -8.26 7.14 2.73
CA TRP A 114 -9.64 7.57 2.95
C TRP A 114 -9.71 8.92 3.66
N PHE A 115 -8.85 9.15 4.66
CA PHE A 115 -8.74 10.47 5.31
C PHE A 115 -8.26 11.54 4.33
N THR A 116 -7.26 11.25 3.49
CA THR A 116 -6.78 12.17 2.46
C THR A 116 -7.89 12.56 1.48
N VAL A 117 -8.68 11.60 1.00
CA VAL A 117 -9.80 11.88 0.09
C VAL A 117 -10.87 12.74 0.77
N LYS A 118 -11.18 12.47 2.04
CA LYS A 118 -12.14 13.28 2.80
C LYS A 118 -11.65 14.70 3.02
N ASP A 119 -10.38 14.88 3.27
CA ASP A 119 -9.78 16.20 3.48
C ASP A 119 -9.80 17.04 2.19
N GLU A 120 -9.49 16.43 1.04
CA GLU A 120 -9.61 17.07 -0.27
C GLU A 120 -11.07 17.49 -0.56
N GLN A 121 -12.05 16.64 -0.22
CA GLN A 121 -13.48 16.96 -0.39
C GLN A 121 -13.94 18.13 0.49
N ARG A 122 -13.48 18.18 1.75
CA ARG A 122 -13.81 19.27 2.69
C ARG A 122 -13.25 20.61 2.20
N THR A 123 -11.99 20.60 1.76
CA THR A 123 -11.32 21.81 1.24
C THR A 123 -12.02 22.34 -0.01
N ALA A 124 -12.46 21.44 -0.91
CA ALA A 124 -13.21 21.82 -2.10
C ALA A 124 -14.59 22.44 -1.76
N ALA A 125 -15.29 21.91 -0.76
CA ALA A 125 -16.59 22.43 -0.32
C ALA A 125 -16.48 23.83 0.32
N ALA A 126 -15.41 24.09 1.08
CA ALA A 126 -15.17 25.39 1.72
C ALA A 126 -14.87 26.51 0.69
N ASN A 127 -14.22 26.20 -0.42
CA ASN A 127 -13.87 27.16 -1.46
C ASN A 127 -15.05 27.58 -2.37
N LEU A 128 -16.21 26.92 -2.24
CA LEU A 128 -17.42 27.24 -3.00
C LEU A 128 -18.37 28.19 -2.25
N GLN A 129 -18.05 28.53 -1.00
CA GLN A 129 -18.75 29.49 -0.16
C GLN A 129 -18.05 30.85 -0.23
#